data_AF-A0A961RZ08-F1
#
_entry.id   AF-A0A961RZ08-F1
#
_cell.length_a   1.000
_cell.length_b   1.000
_cell.length_c   1.000
_cell.angle_alpha   90.00
_cell.angle_beta   90.00
_cell.angle_gamma   90.00
#
_symmetry.space_group_name_H-M   'P 1'
#
loop_
_entity.id
_entity.type
_entity.pdbx_description
1 polymer ?
#
loop_
_entity_poly.entity_id
_entity_poly.type
_entity_poly.pdbx_seq_one_letter_code
_entity_poly.pdbx_strand_id
1 'polypeptide(L)'
;MTSLQHNGDDAVPDERALLHRQGYVKIVESDTGTIVRWAMFSANWASLYYVTEWIHGAAGPFQLQYYSAGWFNERYDHAWEASDRIDQLIYKSDVQLSQTVYIQDAYPGRDDIPMLLQKALTESAIDEDHSIDCTYDPSSQKFRVARVGSQSTIAKLWGMSPVSYPCLTGHSYDQAVSRIYPEVSRTGEAHYDHIYAAMASANGDVVWVPYQRVVLPLKMGRSKKAVRVVTELAKVDISPL
;
A
#
# COMPACT_ATOMS: atom_id res chain seq x y z
N MET A 1 -38.00 -12.68 32.81
CA MET A 1 -38.14 -12.52 31.35
C MET A 1 -37.42 -11.24 30.97
N THR A 2 -36.32 -11.42 30.25
CA THR A 2 -35.24 -10.47 30.06
C THR A 2 -35.63 -9.38 29.05
N SER A 3 -35.47 -8.12 29.45
CA SER A 3 -35.57 -6.94 28.58
C SER A 3 -34.36 -6.87 27.66
N LEU A 4 -34.58 -6.98 26.35
CA LEU A 4 -33.59 -6.65 25.33
C LEU A 4 -33.58 -5.12 25.15
N GLN A 5 -32.60 -4.46 25.79
CA GLN A 5 -32.18 -3.12 25.42
C GLN A 5 -31.41 -3.21 24.10
N HIS A 6 -31.97 -2.63 23.05
CA HIS A 6 -31.30 -2.44 21.77
C HIS A 6 -30.48 -1.15 21.85
N ASN A 7 -29.28 -1.22 22.44
CA ASN A 7 -28.28 -0.17 22.34
C ASN A 7 -27.40 -0.47 21.12
N GLY A 8 -27.89 -0.09 19.95
CA GLY A 8 -27.08 0.06 18.75
C GLY A 8 -26.78 1.54 18.56
N ASP A 9 -25.79 2.06 19.29
CA ASP A 9 -25.11 3.28 18.85
C ASP A 9 -24.28 2.89 17.61
N ASP A 10 -24.90 2.97 16.43
CA ASP A 10 -24.18 3.01 15.16
C ASP A 10 -23.41 4.33 15.15
N ALA A 11 -22.21 4.30 15.72
CA ALA A 11 -21.30 5.43 15.67
C ALA A 11 -21.03 5.76 14.21
N VAL A 12 -21.58 6.88 13.74
CA VAL A 12 -21.32 7.42 12.40
C VAL A 12 -19.80 7.45 12.23
N PRO A 13 -19.24 6.74 11.23
CA PRO A 13 -17.80 6.69 11.08
C PRO A 13 -17.24 8.10 10.86
N ASP A 14 -16.12 8.41 11.51
CA ASP A 14 -15.40 9.68 11.36
C ASP A 14 -15.26 10.04 9.87
N GLU A 15 -15.60 11.27 9.49
CA GLU A 15 -15.56 11.77 8.11
C GLU A 15 -14.19 11.53 7.47
N ARG A 16 -13.12 11.66 8.27
CA ARG A 16 -11.77 11.31 7.79
C ARG A 16 -11.63 9.84 7.46
N ALA A 17 -12.20 8.95 8.25
CA ALA A 17 -12.18 7.51 7.97
C ALA A 17 -12.98 7.19 6.69
N LEU A 18 -14.13 7.84 6.47
CA LEU A 18 -14.94 7.66 5.26
C LEU A 18 -14.22 8.16 3.99
N LEU A 19 -13.65 9.36 4.04
CA LEU A 19 -12.96 9.97 2.90
C LEU A 19 -11.64 9.26 2.59
N HIS A 20 -10.80 8.99 3.60
CA HIS A 20 -9.44 8.46 3.38
C HIS A 20 -9.37 6.93 3.29
N ARG A 21 -10.27 6.18 3.94
CA ARG A 21 -10.19 4.70 3.96
C ARG A 21 -11.24 4.01 3.09
N GLN A 22 -12.42 4.61 2.94
CA GLN A 22 -13.52 4.01 2.18
C GLN A 22 -13.73 4.65 0.81
N GLY A 23 -12.96 5.71 0.49
CA GLY A 23 -12.99 6.32 -0.82
C GLY A 23 -14.24 7.12 -1.13
N TYR A 24 -14.86 7.67 -0.09
CA TYR A 24 -16.09 8.41 -0.23
C TYR A 24 -15.88 9.76 -0.95
N VAL A 25 -16.86 10.16 -1.76
CA VAL A 25 -16.98 11.51 -2.31
C VAL A 25 -18.20 12.16 -1.68
N LYS A 26 -17.99 13.25 -0.95
CA LYS A 26 -19.05 13.98 -0.25
C LYS A 26 -19.54 15.14 -1.11
N ILE A 27 -20.85 15.28 -1.21
CA ILE A 27 -21.51 16.41 -1.87
C ILE A 27 -22.36 17.11 -0.83
N VAL A 28 -22.26 18.43 -0.75
CA VAL A 28 -23.12 19.28 0.08
C VAL A 28 -23.67 20.39 -0.80
N GLU A 29 -24.98 20.37 -1.03
CA GLU A 29 -25.69 21.43 -1.74
C GLU A 29 -26.37 22.36 -0.72
N SER A 30 -26.33 23.66 -1.00
CA SER A 30 -26.93 24.69 -0.16
C SER A 30 -27.34 25.89 -1.03
N ASP A 31 -28.11 26.81 -0.45
CA ASP A 31 -28.48 28.08 -1.08
C ASP A 31 -27.25 28.94 -1.47
N THR A 32 -26.08 28.64 -0.89
CA THR A 32 -24.81 29.35 -1.15
C THR A 32 -23.94 28.68 -2.21
N GLY A 33 -24.40 27.56 -2.77
CA GLY A 33 -23.69 26.77 -3.78
C GLY A 33 -23.45 25.33 -3.35
N THR A 34 -22.62 24.65 -4.15
CA THR A 34 -22.35 23.22 -4.04
C THR A 34 -20.89 22.97 -3.66
N ILE A 35 -20.66 22.10 -2.68
CA ILE A 35 -19.33 21.68 -2.23
C ILE A 35 -19.15 20.19 -2.53
N VAL A 36 -18.11 19.85 -3.28
CA VAL A 36 -17.68 18.47 -3.53
C VAL A 36 -16.36 18.23 -2.79
N ARG A 37 -16.28 17.17 -1.98
CA ARG A 37 -15.11 16.85 -1.16
C ARG A 37 -14.67 15.39 -1.28
N TRP A 38 -13.37 15.15 -1.49
CA TRP A 38 -12.80 13.79 -1.55
C TRP A 38 -11.32 13.74 -1.18
N ALA A 39 -10.77 12.53 -1.01
CA ALA A 39 -9.32 12.30 -0.97
C ALA A 39 -8.87 11.68 -2.29
N MET A 40 -7.93 12.31 -3.01
CA MET A 40 -7.60 11.96 -4.40
C MET A 40 -7.27 10.48 -4.61
N PHE A 41 -6.36 9.92 -3.79
CA PHE A 41 -5.88 8.54 -3.95
C PHE A 41 -6.74 7.48 -3.25
N SER A 42 -7.80 7.91 -2.58
CA SER A 42 -8.73 7.00 -1.92
C SER A 42 -10.08 6.96 -2.63
N ALA A 43 -10.44 8.01 -3.39
CA ALA A 43 -11.77 8.17 -3.96
C ALA A 43 -12.19 7.01 -4.86
N ASN A 44 -13.46 6.64 -4.75
CA ASN A 44 -14.10 5.72 -5.67
C ASN A 44 -14.29 6.40 -7.03
N TRP A 45 -13.67 5.85 -8.07
CA TRP A 45 -13.74 6.38 -9.43
C TRP A 45 -15.16 6.48 -9.97
N ALA A 46 -16.01 5.49 -9.70
CA ALA A 46 -17.41 5.55 -10.13
C ALA A 46 -18.16 6.70 -9.44
N SER A 47 -17.81 7.04 -8.20
CA SER A 47 -18.35 8.22 -7.53
C SER A 47 -17.85 9.53 -8.13
N LEU A 48 -16.57 9.63 -8.52
CA LEU A 48 -16.06 10.84 -9.18
C LEU A 48 -16.64 11.03 -10.60
N TYR A 49 -16.73 9.96 -11.40
CA TYR A 49 -17.41 10.00 -12.69
C TYR A 49 -18.91 10.27 -12.58
N TYR A 50 -19.55 9.83 -11.49
CA TYR A 50 -20.92 10.25 -11.20
C TYR A 50 -21.01 11.76 -10.94
N VAL A 51 -20.06 12.32 -10.17
CA VAL A 51 -20.06 13.75 -9.84
C VAL A 51 -19.83 14.61 -11.08
N THR A 52 -18.94 14.23 -12.01
CA THR A 52 -18.68 14.99 -13.24
C THR A 52 -19.95 15.16 -14.09
N GLU A 53 -20.80 14.14 -14.14
CA GLU A 53 -22.10 14.21 -14.81
C GLU A 53 -23.15 14.96 -13.97
N TRP A 54 -23.22 14.65 -12.67
CA TRP A 54 -24.24 15.19 -11.76
C TRP A 54 -24.13 16.69 -11.55
N ILE A 55 -22.90 17.24 -11.49
CA ILE A 55 -22.64 18.64 -11.15
C ILE A 55 -23.28 19.64 -12.13
N HIS A 56 -23.56 19.22 -13.37
CA HIS A 56 -24.25 20.04 -14.37
C HIS A 56 -25.71 20.34 -14.01
N GLY A 57 -26.32 19.55 -13.12
CA GLY A 57 -27.68 19.78 -12.60
C GLY A 57 -27.75 20.58 -11.30
N ALA A 58 -26.61 20.91 -10.69
CA ALA A 58 -26.54 21.50 -9.35
C ALA A 58 -26.40 23.03 -9.38
N ALA A 59 -26.80 23.68 -8.27
CA ALA A 59 -26.69 25.14 -8.12
C ALA A 59 -25.24 25.56 -7.77
N GLY A 60 -24.70 26.47 -8.58
CA GLY A 60 -23.41 27.13 -8.33
C GLY A 60 -23.51 28.25 -7.28
N PRO A 61 -22.38 28.77 -6.78
CA PRO A 61 -20.99 28.45 -7.16
C PRO A 61 -20.54 27.06 -6.67
N PHE A 62 -19.50 26.50 -7.29
CA PHE A 62 -18.98 25.17 -7.01
C PHE A 62 -17.66 25.25 -6.25
N GLN A 63 -17.52 24.50 -5.16
CA GLN A 63 -16.27 24.36 -4.43
C GLN A 63 -15.78 22.92 -4.50
N LEU A 64 -14.57 22.73 -5.02
CA LEU A 64 -13.87 21.45 -5.00
C LEU A 64 -12.87 21.45 -3.85
N GLN A 65 -13.05 20.50 -2.93
CA GLN A 65 -12.21 20.36 -1.74
C GLN A 65 -11.56 18.99 -1.73
N TYR A 66 -10.27 18.90 -2.06
CA TYR A 66 -9.63 17.59 -2.21
C TYR A 66 -8.32 17.50 -1.46
N TYR A 67 -8.04 16.31 -0.92
CA TYR A 67 -6.79 16.02 -0.24
C TYR A 67 -5.77 15.39 -1.19
N SER A 68 -4.62 16.05 -1.34
CA SER A 68 -3.43 15.56 -2.05
C SER A 68 -2.16 16.04 -1.33
N ALA A 69 -1.69 15.28 -0.33
CA ALA A 69 -0.63 15.71 0.60
C ALA A 69 -0.95 17.04 1.35
N GLY A 70 -2.23 17.42 1.40
CA GLY A 70 -2.75 18.68 1.93
C GLY A 70 -4.14 18.97 1.38
N TRP A 71 -4.92 19.82 2.05
CA TRP A 71 -6.25 20.21 1.58
C TRP A 71 -6.18 21.37 0.59
N PHE A 72 -6.70 21.12 -0.61
CA PHE A 72 -6.95 22.13 -1.62
C PHE A 72 -8.40 22.57 -1.57
N ASN A 73 -8.64 23.86 -1.78
CA ASN A 73 -9.97 24.45 -1.90
C ASN A 73 -9.98 25.32 -3.16
N GLU A 74 -10.70 24.88 -4.19
CA GLU A 74 -10.86 25.59 -5.45
C GLU A 74 -12.32 25.99 -5.63
N ARG A 75 -12.56 27.17 -6.20
CA ARG A 75 -13.91 27.69 -6.45
C ARG A 75 -14.09 27.96 -7.94
N TYR A 76 -15.24 27.56 -8.47
CA TYR A 76 -15.64 27.71 -9.86
C TYR A 76 -17.04 28.30 -9.92
N ASP A 77 -17.27 29.19 -10.89
CA ASP A 77 -18.58 29.84 -11.06
C ASP A 77 -19.49 29.02 -11.97
N HIS A 78 -18.91 28.14 -12.81
CA HIS A 78 -19.66 27.29 -13.72
C HIS A 78 -19.42 25.78 -13.49
N ALA A 79 -20.46 24.98 -13.71
CA ALA A 79 -20.42 23.53 -13.51
C ALA A 79 -19.42 22.84 -14.44
N TRP A 80 -19.29 23.32 -15.68
CA TRP A 80 -18.36 22.75 -16.66
C TRP A 80 -16.90 22.95 -16.26
N GLU A 81 -16.54 24.08 -15.63
CA GLU A 81 -15.19 24.31 -15.12
C GLU A 81 -14.84 23.35 -13.97
N ALA A 82 -15.81 23.14 -13.07
CA ALA A 82 -15.66 22.21 -11.97
C ALA A 82 -15.59 20.74 -12.47
N SER A 83 -16.40 20.38 -13.48
CA SER A 83 -16.39 19.05 -14.09
C SER A 83 -15.06 18.76 -14.81
N ASP A 84 -14.62 19.66 -15.70
CA ASP A 84 -13.32 19.56 -16.38
C ASP A 84 -12.17 19.42 -15.38
N ARG A 85 -12.26 20.14 -14.26
CA ARG A 85 -11.26 20.05 -13.19
C ARG A 85 -11.26 18.69 -12.51
N ILE A 86 -12.42 18.13 -12.19
CA ILE A 86 -12.52 16.79 -11.62
C ILE A 86 -11.94 15.76 -12.59
N ASP A 87 -12.24 15.86 -13.89
CA ASP A 87 -11.65 14.98 -14.92
C ASP A 87 -10.12 15.07 -14.98
N GLN A 88 -9.56 16.29 -14.94
CA GLN A 88 -8.10 16.47 -14.86
C GLN A 88 -7.51 15.84 -13.59
N LEU A 89 -8.20 15.94 -12.46
CA LEU A 89 -7.77 15.37 -11.18
C LEU A 89 -7.92 13.85 -11.16
N ILE A 90 -8.93 13.29 -11.84
CA ILE A 90 -9.08 11.86 -12.13
C ILE A 90 -7.83 11.38 -12.88
N TYR A 91 -7.48 11.99 -14.01
CA TYR A 91 -6.28 11.60 -14.77
C TYR A 91 -4.98 11.70 -13.94
N LYS A 92 -4.87 12.67 -13.04
CA LYS A 92 -3.71 12.81 -12.14
C LYS A 92 -3.72 11.84 -10.96
N SER A 93 -4.90 11.42 -10.50
CA SER A 93 -5.07 10.44 -9.42
C SER A 93 -4.77 9.01 -9.88
N ASP A 94 -4.71 8.79 -11.20
CA ASP A 94 -4.31 7.51 -11.82
C ASP A 94 -2.82 7.19 -11.56
N VAL A 95 -2.04 8.19 -11.11
CA VAL A 95 -0.73 7.98 -10.51
C VAL A 95 -0.94 7.59 -9.04
N GLN A 96 -1.26 6.34 -8.76
CA GLN A 96 -1.29 5.80 -7.39
C GLN A 96 0.13 5.69 -6.82
N LEU A 97 0.76 6.83 -6.53
CA LEU A 97 2.09 6.89 -5.94
C LEU A 97 2.17 6.05 -4.66
N SER A 98 1.10 6.02 -3.85
CA SER A 98 1.01 5.28 -2.58
C SER A 98 0.95 3.75 -2.69
N GLN A 99 0.80 3.22 -3.91
CA GLN A 99 0.74 1.79 -4.20
C GLN A 99 1.79 1.35 -5.22
N THR A 100 2.68 2.27 -5.58
CA THR A 100 3.69 2.02 -6.60
C THR A 100 4.86 1.25 -6.00
N VAL A 101 5.16 0.10 -6.62
CA VAL A 101 6.30 -0.73 -6.29
C VAL A 101 7.06 -1.00 -7.57
N TYR A 102 8.33 -0.58 -7.59
CA TYR A 102 9.28 -0.92 -8.63
C TYR A 102 10.17 -2.03 -8.11
N ILE A 103 10.30 -3.11 -8.89
CA ILE A 103 11.16 -4.26 -8.58
C ILE A 103 12.08 -4.47 -9.78
N GLN A 104 13.36 -4.66 -9.51
CA GLN A 104 14.36 -4.97 -10.53
C GLN A 104 15.24 -6.10 -10.05
N ASP A 105 15.31 -7.18 -10.83
CA ASP A 105 16.26 -8.26 -10.61
C ASP A 105 17.68 -7.72 -10.59
N ALA A 106 18.48 -8.19 -9.64
CA ALA A 106 19.85 -7.72 -9.47
C ALA A 106 20.85 -8.88 -9.52
N TYR A 107 22.06 -8.60 -9.99
CA TYR A 107 23.12 -9.60 -10.04
C TYR A 107 23.71 -9.83 -8.64
N PRO A 108 23.79 -11.08 -8.13
CA PRO A 108 24.29 -11.38 -6.79
C PRO A 108 25.80 -11.16 -6.57
N GLY A 109 26.58 -10.90 -7.63
CA GLY A 109 28.03 -10.69 -7.56
C GLY A 109 28.47 -9.23 -7.63
N ARG A 110 27.61 -8.29 -7.23
CA ARG A 110 27.93 -6.86 -7.21
C ARG A 110 28.67 -6.45 -5.95
N ASP A 111 29.42 -5.35 -6.04
CA ASP A 111 30.20 -4.81 -4.93
C ASP A 111 29.37 -3.98 -3.93
N ASP A 112 28.16 -3.58 -4.29
CA ASP A 112 27.29 -2.69 -3.51
C ASP A 112 26.23 -3.43 -2.68
N ILE A 113 26.35 -4.75 -2.55
CA ILE A 113 25.42 -5.58 -1.77
C ILE A 113 25.72 -5.42 -0.27
N PRO A 114 24.75 -5.02 0.57
CA PRO A 114 24.89 -4.97 2.01
C PRO A 114 25.39 -6.29 2.59
N MET A 115 26.29 -6.22 3.57
CA MET A 115 26.95 -7.38 4.17
C MET A 115 25.97 -8.47 4.63
N LEU A 116 24.81 -8.08 5.19
CA LEU A 116 23.78 -9.02 5.63
C LEU A 116 23.19 -9.82 4.46
N LEU A 117 22.93 -9.16 3.33
CA LEU A 117 22.40 -9.79 2.12
C LEU A 117 23.46 -10.64 1.43
N GLN A 118 24.71 -10.17 1.38
CA GLN A 118 25.83 -10.94 0.85
C GLN A 118 26.05 -12.24 1.64
N LYS A 119 25.96 -12.17 2.98
CA LYS A 119 25.99 -13.34 3.85
C LYS A 119 24.84 -14.30 3.54
N ALA A 120 23.61 -13.78 3.45
CA ALA A 120 22.43 -14.58 3.14
C ALA A 120 22.55 -15.32 1.79
N LEU A 121 23.11 -14.66 0.78
CA LEU A 121 23.37 -15.26 -0.54
C LEU A 121 24.46 -16.35 -0.48
N THR A 122 25.58 -16.04 0.18
CA THR A 122 26.73 -16.95 0.26
C THR A 122 26.42 -18.21 1.07
N GLU A 123 25.75 -18.05 2.21
CA GLU A 123 25.42 -19.16 3.11
C GLU A 123 24.11 -19.84 2.73
N SER A 124 23.32 -19.25 1.82
CA SER A 124 21.94 -19.67 1.52
C SER A 124 21.07 -19.83 2.78
N ALA A 125 21.38 -19.05 3.81
CA ALA A 125 20.77 -19.10 5.13
C ALA A 125 20.97 -17.76 5.84
N ILE A 126 20.08 -17.46 6.77
CA ILE A 126 20.24 -16.33 7.67
C ILE A 126 19.55 -16.63 9.00
N ASP A 127 20.01 -15.96 10.04
CA ASP A 127 19.41 -15.99 11.36
C ASP A 127 17.96 -15.45 11.35
N GLU A 128 17.14 -15.99 12.24
CA GLU A 128 15.73 -15.62 12.36
C GLU A 128 15.56 -14.18 12.79
N ASP A 129 16.41 -13.65 13.66
CA ASP A 129 16.30 -12.26 14.13
C ASP A 129 16.44 -11.26 12.98
N HIS A 130 17.15 -11.61 11.92
CA HIS A 130 17.40 -10.73 10.79
C HIS A 130 16.44 -10.91 9.61
N SER A 131 15.43 -11.78 9.74
CA SER A 131 14.62 -12.20 8.60
C SER A 131 13.12 -12.24 8.90
N ILE A 132 12.33 -12.28 7.83
CA ILE A 132 10.88 -12.46 7.85
C ILE A 132 10.56 -13.82 7.22
N ASP A 133 9.79 -14.65 7.90
CA ASP A 133 9.36 -15.93 7.34
C ASP A 133 7.94 -15.81 6.80
N CYS A 134 7.78 -16.21 5.54
CA CYS A 134 6.50 -16.23 4.85
C CYS A 134 6.11 -17.68 4.55
N THR A 135 4.90 -18.08 4.94
CA THR A 135 4.39 -19.43 4.70
C THR A 135 3.24 -19.41 3.72
N TYR A 136 3.16 -20.42 2.85
CA TYR A 136 2.07 -20.55 1.90
C TYR A 136 0.79 -20.99 2.60
N ASP A 137 -0.29 -20.25 2.40
CA ASP A 137 -1.63 -20.58 2.83
C ASP A 137 -2.45 -21.15 1.64
N PRO A 138 -2.78 -22.46 1.65
CA PRO A 138 -3.55 -23.09 0.59
C PRO A 138 -4.98 -22.54 0.45
N SER A 139 -5.56 -21.97 1.51
CA SER A 139 -6.94 -21.45 1.46
C SER A 139 -7.04 -20.16 0.65
N SER A 140 -6.08 -19.26 0.82
CA SER A 140 -6.00 -18.01 0.05
C SER A 140 -5.12 -18.09 -1.20
N GLN A 141 -4.39 -19.19 -1.39
CA GLN A 141 -3.37 -19.36 -2.44
C GLN A 141 -2.29 -18.26 -2.40
N LYS A 142 -1.97 -17.75 -1.21
CA LYS A 142 -1.01 -16.65 -1.00
C LYS A 142 0.02 -17.02 0.06
N PHE A 143 1.18 -16.39 -0.02
CA PHE A 143 2.13 -16.41 1.10
C PHE A 143 1.71 -15.37 2.15
N ARG A 144 1.79 -15.73 3.42
CA ARG A 144 1.49 -14.86 4.55
C ARG A 144 2.70 -14.76 5.46
N VAL A 145 2.94 -13.57 6.01
CA VAL A 145 3.97 -13.37 7.03
C VAL A 145 3.60 -14.18 8.26
N ALA A 146 4.44 -15.14 8.62
CA ALA A 146 4.28 -15.99 9.80
C ALA A 146 5.11 -15.48 10.97
N ARG A 147 6.26 -14.84 10.69
CA ARG A 147 7.21 -14.38 11.71
C ARG A 147 7.98 -13.17 11.16
N VAL A 148 8.21 -12.19 12.03
CA VAL A 148 9.12 -11.05 11.79
C VAL A 148 10.26 -11.16 12.80
N GLY A 149 11.51 -11.05 12.34
CA GLY A 149 12.70 -11.06 13.19
C GLY A 149 12.97 -9.71 13.84
N SER A 150 13.48 -9.73 15.08
CA SER A 150 13.68 -8.54 15.94
C SER A 150 14.62 -7.49 15.38
N GLN A 151 15.55 -7.91 14.52
CA GLN A 151 16.57 -7.11 13.86
C GLN A 151 16.30 -6.89 12.36
N SER A 152 15.18 -7.39 11.84
CA SER A 152 14.79 -7.20 10.44
C SER A 152 14.51 -5.72 10.12
N THR A 153 14.69 -5.33 8.86
CA THR A 153 14.37 -3.95 8.43
C THR A 153 12.90 -3.61 8.65
N ILE A 154 11.98 -4.57 8.47
CA ILE A 154 10.56 -4.36 8.79
C ILE A 154 10.38 -4.05 10.27
N ALA A 155 11.01 -4.81 11.16
CA ALA A 155 10.92 -4.58 12.61
C ALA A 155 11.40 -3.18 13.01
N LYS A 156 12.51 -2.73 12.41
CA LYS A 156 13.09 -1.41 12.70
C LYS A 156 12.19 -0.25 12.26
N LEU A 157 11.47 -0.40 11.15
CA LEU A 157 10.67 0.68 10.55
C LEU A 157 9.18 0.65 10.91
N TRP A 158 8.59 -0.54 11.05
CA TRP A 158 7.15 -0.73 11.30
C TRP A 158 6.84 -1.54 12.55
N GLY A 159 7.86 -1.97 13.29
CA GLY A 159 7.72 -2.81 14.47
C GLY A 159 7.54 -4.28 14.13
N MET A 160 7.44 -5.10 15.18
CA MET A 160 7.44 -6.57 15.09
C MET A 160 6.09 -7.18 14.72
N SER A 161 5.06 -6.36 14.60
CA SER A 161 3.71 -6.85 14.44
C SER A 161 3.47 -7.35 13.01
N PRO A 162 2.98 -8.59 12.80
CA PRO A 162 2.64 -9.10 11.48
C PRO A 162 1.38 -8.44 10.89
N VAL A 163 0.74 -7.51 11.62
CA VAL A 163 -0.32 -6.64 11.10
C VAL A 163 0.19 -5.27 10.64
N SER A 164 1.50 -5.05 10.65
CA SER A 164 2.11 -3.87 10.04
C SER A 164 1.92 -3.86 8.52
N TYR A 165 1.88 -2.67 7.92
CA TYR A 165 1.61 -2.50 6.48
C TYR A 165 2.35 -3.49 5.57
N PRO A 166 3.69 -3.65 5.62
CA PRO A 166 4.40 -4.56 4.71
C PRO A 166 4.13 -6.05 4.96
N CYS A 167 3.44 -6.39 6.05
CA CYS A 167 3.08 -7.77 6.40
C CYS A 167 1.61 -8.11 6.11
N LEU A 168 0.78 -7.12 5.76
CA LEU A 168 -0.62 -7.36 5.44
C LEU A 168 -0.75 -8.07 4.08
N THR A 169 -1.66 -9.03 4.00
CA THR A 169 -1.89 -9.77 2.75
C THR A 169 -2.98 -9.10 1.92
N GLY A 170 -2.79 -9.07 0.61
CA GLY A 170 -3.84 -8.74 -0.36
C GLY A 170 -3.83 -7.33 -0.93
N HIS A 171 -3.01 -6.42 -0.41
CA HIS A 171 -2.80 -5.10 -1.03
C HIS A 171 -1.75 -5.15 -2.16
N SER A 172 -1.65 -4.08 -2.94
CA SER A 172 -0.79 -3.98 -4.13
C SER A 172 0.69 -4.28 -3.84
N TYR A 173 1.23 -3.74 -2.75
CA TYR A 173 2.61 -4.01 -2.34
C TYR A 173 2.85 -5.50 -2.08
N ASP A 174 2.03 -6.15 -1.24
CA ASP A 174 2.13 -7.60 -0.99
C ASP A 174 2.07 -8.41 -2.28
N GLN A 175 1.13 -8.08 -3.16
CA GLN A 175 0.98 -8.75 -4.45
C GLN A 175 2.16 -8.53 -5.40
N ALA A 176 2.89 -7.43 -5.29
CA ALA A 176 4.08 -7.19 -6.10
C ALA A 176 5.27 -7.96 -5.53
N VAL A 177 5.56 -7.79 -4.25
CA VAL A 177 6.77 -8.34 -3.62
C VAL A 177 6.71 -9.86 -3.45
N SER A 178 5.52 -10.45 -3.28
CA SER A 178 5.37 -11.90 -3.08
C SER A 178 5.40 -12.73 -4.37
N ARG A 179 5.42 -12.11 -5.57
CA ARG A 179 5.38 -12.81 -6.87
C ARG A 179 6.47 -13.86 -7.04
N ILE A 180 7.64 -13.62 -6.47
CA ILE A 180 8.79 -14.49 -6.61
C ILE A 180 8.80 -15.68 -5.63
N TYR A 181 7.99 -15.62 -4.56
CA TYR A 181 8.01 -16.63 -3.49
C TYR A 181 7.63 -18.04 -3.96
N PRO A 182 6.63 -18.24 -4.85
CA PRO A 182 6.33 -19.56 -5.41
C PRO A 182 7.51 -20.16 -6.18
N GLU A 183 8.27 -19.34 -6.89
CA GLU A 183 9.43 -19.79 -7.67
C GLU A 183 10.56 -20.23 -6.76
N VAL A 184 11.01 -19.36 -5.85
CA VAL A 184 12.06 -19.65 -4.86
C VAL A 184 11.70 -20.89 -4.03
N SER A 185 10.46 -20.99 -3.56
CA SER A 185 10.01 -22.17 -2.80
C SER A 185 9.99 -23.46 -3.63
N ARG A 186 9.87 -23.37 -4.96
CA ARG A 186 9.81 -24.54 -5.87
C ARG A 186 11.19 -24.96 -6.36
N THR A 187 12.03 -24.01 -6.76
CA THR A 187 13.37 -24.28 -7.30
C THR A 187 14.38 -24.55 -6.18
N GLY A 188 14.18 -23.94 -5.01
CA GLY A 188 15.18 -23.94 -3.95
C GLY A 188 16.36 -23.00 -4.23
N GLU A 189 16.25 -22.14 -5.24
CA GLU A 189 17.27 -21.15 -5.57
C GLU A 189 16.95 -19.81 -4.90
N ALA A 190 17.98 -19.18 -4.33
CA ALA A 190 17.85 -17.85 -3.75
C ALA A 190 17.59 -16.81 -4.85
N HIS A 191 16.77 -15.81 -4.55
CA HIS A 191 16.50 -14.68 -5.43
C HIS A 191 17.01 -13.39 -4.80
N TYR A 192 17.57 -12.50 -5.61
CA TYR A 192 18.10 -11.20 -5.22
C TYR A 192 17.54 -10.10 -6.12
N ASP A 193 16.92 -9.09 -5.51
CA ASP A 193 16.32 -7.96 -6.22
C ASP A 193 16.47 -6.64 -5.46
N HIS A 194 16.31 -5.56 -6.22
CA HIS A 194 16.22 -4.19 -5.74
C HIS A 194 14.76 -3.77 -5.75
N ILE A 195 14.31 -3.08 -4.70
CA ILE A 195 12.93 -2.63 -4.58
C ILE A 195 12.88 -1.15 -4.20
N TYR A 196 12.02 -0.41 -4.88
CA TYR A 196 11.63 0.94 -4.50
C TYR A 196 10.12 1.02 -4.38
N ALA A 197 9.63 1.15 -3.15
CA ALA A 197 8.21 1.06 -2.86
C ALA A 197 7.73 2.26 -2.06
N ALA A 198 6.56 2.77 -2.41
CA ALA A 198 5.81 3.65 -1.54
C ALA A 198 5.06 2.82 -0.50
N MET A 199 5.30 3.10 0.78
CA MET A 199 4.71 2.35 1.89
C MET A 199 4.15 3.29 2.94
N ALA A 200 3.02 2.94 3.53
CA ALA A 200 2.46 3.68 4.66
C ALA A 200 3.32 3.45 5.91
N SER A 201 3.80 4.52 6.53
CA SER A 201 4.47 4.52 7.83
C SER A 201 3.48 4.25 8.96
N ALA A 202 3.99 4.03 10.18
CA ALA A 202 3.17 3.85 11.37
C ALA A 202 2.22 5.03 11.67
N ASN A 203 2.57 6.24 11.22
CA ASN A 203 1.76 7.45 11.40
C ASN A 203 0.74 7.68 10.27
N GLY A 204 0.73 6.81 9.25
CA GLY A 204 -0.16 6.92 8.09
C GLY A 204 0.42 7.70 6.91
N ASP A 205 1.57 8.37 7.07
CA ASP A 205 2.25 9.04 5.96
C ASP A 205 2.84 8.02 4.98
N VAL A 206 2.74 8.30 3.68
CA VAL A 206 3.35 7.47 2.63
C VAL A 206 4.78 7.93 2.42
N VAL A 207 5.73 6.98 2.56
CA VAL A 207 7.15 7.22 2.35
C VAL A 207 7.69 6.31 1.25
N TRP A 208 8.60 6.82 0.44
CA TRP A 208 9.36 6.02 -0.51
C TRP A 208 10.52 5.34 0.18
N VAL A 209 10.59 4.03 0.07
CA VAL A 209 11.59 3.21 0.77
C VAL A 209 12.38 2.41 -0.26
N PRO A 210 13.66 2.76 -0.48
CA PRO A 210 14.59 1.94 -1.23
C PRO A 210 15.16 0.85 -0.34
N TYR A 211 15.10 -0.38 -0.81
CA TYR A 211 15.72 -1.50 -0.13
C TYR A 211 16.13 -2.58 -1.12
N GLN A 212 17.17 -3.31 -0.75
CA GLN A 212 17.56 -4.52 -1.45
C GLN A 212 17.03 -5.72 -0.68
N ARG A 213 16.78 -6.83 -1.39
CA ARG A 213 16.15 -8.00 -0.81
C ARG A 213 16.75 -9.29 -1.32
N VAL A 214 16.91 -10.24 -0.40
CA VAL A 214 17.19 -11.65 -0.70
C VAL A 214 16.00 -12.49 -0.23
N VAL A 215 15.51 -13.36 -1.11
CA VAL A 215 14.48 -14.35 -0.80
C VAL A 215 15.12 -15.73 -0.85
N LEU A 216 15.13 -16.43 0.28
CA LEU A 216 15.68 -17.77 0.46
C LEU A 216 14.56 -18.81 0.55
N PRO A 217 14.77 -20.05 0.08
CA PRO A 217 13.84 -21.14 0.35
C PRO A 217 13.86 -21.51 1.84
N LEU A 218 12.69 -21.71 2.45
CA LEU A 218 12.59 -22.16 3.85
C LEU A 218 12.03 -23.58 3.89
N LYS A 219 12.85 -24.53 4.37
CA LYS A 219 12.46 -25.94 4.47
C LYS A 219 11.61 -26.18 5.72
N MET A 220 10.29 -26.23 5.56
CA MET A 220 9.33 -26.53 6.64
C MET A 220 8.71 -27.93 6.49
N GLY A 221 9.54 -28.98 6.46
CA GLY A 221 9.07 -30.35 6.26
C GLY A 221 8.54 -30.62 4.83
N ARG A 222 8.11 -31.87 4.56
CA ARG A 222 7.89 -32.37 3.19
C ARG A 222 6.75 -31.70 2.40
N SER A 223 5.82 -30.98 3.03
CA SER A 223 4.62 -30.45 2.37
C SER A 223 4.37 -28.96 2.52
N LYS A 224 5.15 -28.24 3.34
CA LYS A 224 4.93 -26.80 3.55
C LYS A 224 5.87 -26.00 2.66
N LYS A 225 5.27 -25.15 1.83
CA LYS A 225 5.98 -24.15 1.04
C LYS A 225 6.21 -22.91 1.89
N ALA A 226 7.45 -22.46 1.99
CA ALA A 226 7.81 -21.29 2.76
C ALA A 226 9.06 -20.64 2.19
N VAL A 227 9.20 -19.34 2.43
CA VAL A 227 10.39 -18.57 2.10
C VAL A 227 10.84 -17.75 3.30
N ARG A 228 12.13 -17.45 3.34
CA ARG A 228 12.74 -16.54 4.31
C ARG A 228 13.24 -15.31 3.56
N VAL A 229 12.78 -14.15 3.99
CA VAL A 229 13.05 -12.87 3.33
C VAL A 229 14.00 -12.06 4.20
N VAL A 230 15.03 -11.51 3.57
CA VAL A 230 16.02 -10.62 4.19
C VAL A 230 16.03 -9.33 3.42
N THR A 231 15.97 -8.20 4.12
CA THR A 231 15.96 -6.88 3.48
C THR A 231 16.90 -5.93 4.21
N GLU A 232 17.53 -5.04 3.45
CA GLU A 232 18.38 -3.96 3.98
C GLU A 232 18.04 -2.65 3.25
N LEU A 233 17.97 -1.55 4.01
CA LEU A 233 17.86 -0.22 3.42
C LEU A 233 19.19 0.11 2.74
N ALA A 234 19.15 0.27 1.43
CA ALA A 234 20.33 0.48 0.61
C ALA A 234 19.98 1.21 -0.67
N LYS A 235 21.00 1.73 -1.36
CA LYS A 235 20.83 2.29 -2.69
C LYS A 235 20.31 1.20 -3.63
N VAL A 236 19.37 1.57 -4.48
CA VAL A 236 18.78 0.70 -5.50
C VAL A 236 19.03 1.29 -6.88
N ASP A 237 19.12 0.42 -7.88
CA ASP A 237 19.30 0.78 -9.28
C ASP A 237 17.97 1.15 -9.97
N ILE A 238 17.05 1.73 -9.21
CA ILE A 238 15.73 2.14 -9.67
C ILE A 238 15.68 3.66 -9.59
N SER A 239 15.49 4.31 -10.73
CA SER A 239 15.25 5.75 -10.81
C SER A 239 13.81 5.97 -11.27
N PRO A 240 12.87 6.33 -10.38
CA PRO A 240 11.59 6.87 -10.83
C PRO A 240 11.85 8.19 -11.55
N LEU A 241 11.20 8.37 -12.70
CA LEU A 241 11.26 9.59 -13.50
C LEU A 241 10.62 10.78 -12.77
#